data_AF-A0A314U6W0-F1
#
_entry.id   AF-A0A314U6W0-F1
#
_cell.length_a   1.000
_cell.length_b   1.000
_cell.length_c   1.000
_cell.angle_alpha   90.00
_cell.angle_beta   90.00
_cell.angle_gamma   90.00
#
_symmetry.space_group_name_H-M   'P 1'
#
loop_
_entity.id
_entity.type
_entity.pdbx_description
1 polymer ?
#
loop_
_entity_poly.entity_id
_entity_poly.type
_entity_poly.pdbx_seq_one_letter_code
_entity_poly.pdbx_strand_id
1 'polypeptide(L)'
;MFIDPHLASKHHLQLLSKVFASEEDVRQSMLYSYKHSFSGFSAKLNSSQATTLAKMEEVISVFRSKTLRLHTTRSWDFLGLTLSSSSSTSTAGTPLQLAYGEDIIVGIFDTGIWPESDSFRRGPG
;
A
#
# COMPACT_ATOMS: atom_id res chain seq x y z
N MET A 1 10.78 4.54 19.39
CA MET A 1 10.36 5.91 19.72
C MET A 1 9.39 6.35 18.63
N PHE A 2 8.11 6.51 18.95
CA PHE A 2 7.12 6.97 17.96
C PHE A 2 7.30 8.48 17.79
N ILE A 3 7.65 8.92 16.59
CA ILE A 3 7.74 10.35 16.26
C ILE A 3 6.31 10.88 16.11
N ASP A 4 6.02 12.04 16.69
CA ASP A 4 4.74 12.72 16.51
C ASP A 4 4.45 12.90 14.99
N PRO A 5 3.32 12.36 14.48
CA PRO A 5 2.94 12.48 13.08
C PRO A 5 2.88 13.92 12.55
N HIS A 6 2.53 14.89 13.39
CA HIS A 6 2.51 16.30 13.03
C HIS A 6 3.92 16.86 12.90
N LEU A 7 4.80 16.54 13.85
CA LEU A 7 6.21 16.93 13.80
C LEU A 7 6.93 16.34 12.57
N ALA A 8 6.69 15.06 12.27
CA ALA A 8 7.24 14.41 11.08
C ALA A 8 6.81 15.14 9.79
N SER A 9 5.53 15.50 9.69
CA SER A 9 4.99 16.20 8.51
C SER A 9 5.57 17.60 8.36
N LYS A 10 5.77 18.32 9.47
CA LYS A 10 6.44 19.63 9.47
C LYS A 10 7.89 19.51 9.01
N HIS A 11 8.61 18.50 9.50
CA HIS A 11 9.99 18.24 9.10
C HIS A 11 10.09 17.90 7.60
N HIS A 12 9.18 17.07 7.06
CA HIS A 12 9.16 16.78 5.63
C HIS A 12 8.93 18.02 4.77
N LEU A 13 8.03 18.92 5.17
CA LEU A 13 7.80 20.19 4.47
C LEU A 13 9.04 21.10 4.54
N GLN A 14 9.69 21.18 5.69
CA GLN A 14 10.93 21.95 5.86
C GLN A 14 12.08 21.39 5.01
N LEU A 15 12.17 20.07 4.87
CA LEU A 15 13.18 19.44 4.03
C LEU A 15 12.88 19.68 2.53
N LEU A 16 11.62 19.58 2.12
CA LEU A 16 11.19 19.85 0.75
C LEU A 16 11.39 21.33 0.37
N SER A 17 11.16 22.27 1.29
CA SER A 17 11.31 23.70 1.01
C SER A 17 12.73 24.10 0.65
N LYS A 18 13.76 23.34 1.05
CA LYS A 18 15.16 23.60 0.69
C LYS A 18 15.43 23.54 -0.82
N VAL A 19 14.52 22.97 -1.64
CA VAL A 19 14.66 22.88 -3.10
C VAL A 19 13.60 23.66 -3.89
N PHE A 20 12.83 24.52 -3.22
CA PHE A 20 11.83 25.40 -3.83
C PHE A 20 12.02 26.84 -3.35
N ALA A 21 11.62 27.81 -4.17
CA ALA A 21 11.70 29.23 -3.83
C ALA A 21 10.43 29.77 -3.15
N SER A 22 9.28 29.14 -3.40
CA SER A 22 7.97 29.56 -2.90
C SER A 22 7.37 28.49 -1.99
N GLU A 23 6.80 28.90 -0.85
CA GLU A 23 6.05 27.98 0.01
C GLU A 23 4.83 27.38 -0.69
N GLU A 24 4.21 28.12 -1.60
CA GLU A 24 3.07 27.61 -2.37
C GLU A 24 3.51 26.44 -3.26
N ASP A 25 4.65 26.57 -3.94
CA ASP A 25 5.19 25.49 -4.79
C ASP A 25 5.53 24.24 -3.97
N VAL A 26 6.02 24.43 -2.72
CA VAL A 26 6.28 23.31 -1.79
C VAL A 26 4.98 22.56 -1.50
N ARG A 27 3.91 23.30 -1.16
CA ARG A 27 2.61 22.70 -0.82
C ARG A 27 1.98 22.00 -2.02
N GLN A 28 2.07 22.58 -3.22
CA GLN A 28 1.55 21.98 -4.45
C GLN A 28 2.38 20.76 -4.91
N SER A 29 3.67 20.74 -4.58
CA SER A 29 4.56 19.64 -4.97
C SER A 29 4.47 18.45 -4.02
N MET A 30 4.11 18.66 -2.75
CA MET A 30 3.93 17.58 -1.78
C MET A 30 2.72 16.70 -2.13
N LEU A 31 2.97 15.43 -2.44
CA LEU A 31 1.90 14.45 -2.73
C LEU A 31 1.47 13.69 -1.48
N TYR A 32 2.44 13.29 -0.65
CA TYR A 32 2.17 12.53 0.56
C TYR A 32 3.33 12.58 1.55
N SER A 33 3.01 12.58 2.85
CA SER A 33 3.94 12.52 3.97
C SER A 33 3.74 11.20 4.73
N TYR A 34 4.70 10.28 4.58
CA TYR A 34 4.72 9.00 5.29
C TYR A 34 5.25 9.22 6.70
N LYS A 35 4.42 8.91 7.71
CA LYS A 35 4.67 9.27 9.11
C LYS A 35 4.53 8.14 10.13
N HIS A 36 4.09 6.95 9.68
CA HIS A 36 3.78 5.82 10.57
C HIS A 36 4.75 4.65 10.41
N SER A 37 4.97 4.18 9.17
CA SER A 37 5.84 3.01 8.90
C SER A 37 7.30 3.39 8.66
N PHE A 38 7.53 4.55 8.04
CA PHE A 38 8.85 5.14 7.82
C PHE A 38 8.71 6.65 7.71
N SER A 39 9.79 7.40 7.97
CA SER A 39 9.83 8.85 7.78
C SER A 39 10.25 9.15 6.34
N GLY A 40 9.35 9.71 5.55
CA GLY A 40 9.65 10.11 4.18
C GLY A 40 8.46 10.79 3.52
N PHE A 41 8.64 11.25 2.29
CA PHE A 41 7.57 11.88 1.52
C PHE A 41 7.69 11.56 0.03
N SER A 42 6.57 11.67 -0.67
CA SER A 42 6.53 11.69 -2.14
C SER A 42 6.18 13.10 -2.61
N ALA A 43 6.93 13.62 -3.57
CA ALA A 43 6.71 14.95 -4.12
C ALA A 43 6.98 14.98 -5.63
N LYS A 44 6.36 15.94 -6.32
CA LYS A 44 6.71 16.28 -7.71
C LYS A 44 7.99 17.12 -7.70
N LEU A 45 9.03 16.62 -8.35
CA LEU A 45 10.35 17.24 -8.40
C LEU A 45 10.86 17.21 -9.83
N ASN A 46 11.57 18.26 -10.23
CA ASN A 46 12.42 18.18 -11.41
C ASN A 46 13.76 17.46 -11.08
N SER A 47 14.55 17.15 -12.11
CA SER A 47 15.79 16.39 -11.96
C SER A 47 16.84 17.08 -11.06
N SER A 48 16.95 18.42 -11.12
CA SER A 48 17.93 19.14 -10.31
C SER A 48 17.51 19.17 -8.84
N GLN A 49 16.23 19.40 -8.54
CA GLN A 49 15.69 19.35 -7.18
C GLN A 49 15.87 17.96 -6.54
N ALA A 50 15.56 16.89 -7.28
CA ALA A 50 15.77 15.52 -6.81
C ALA A 50 17.25 15.23 -6.52
N THR A 51 18.16 15.71 -7.38
CA THR A 51 19.62 15.55 -7.19
C THR A 51 20.11 16.33 -5.97
N THR A 52 19.60 17.54 -5.74
CA THR A 52 19.95 18.36 -4.57
C THR A 52 19.48 17.70 -3.28
N LEU A 53 18.24 17.20 -3.24
CA LEU A 53 17.72 16.46 -2.08
C LEU A 53 18.55 15.21 -1.79
N ALA A 54 18.93 14.44 -2.82
CA ALA A 54 19.71 13.20 -2.65
C ALA A 54 21.12 13.43 -2.07
N LYS A 55 21.62 14.67 -2.05
CA LYS A 55 22.93 15.04 -1.50
C LYS A 55 22.85 15.58 -0.06
N MET A 56 21.65 15.76 0.48
CA MET A 56 21.48 16.26 1.85
C MET A 56 21.78 15.15 2.85
N GLU A 57 22.48 15.48 3.93
CA GLU A 57 22.84 14.53 4.99
C GLU A 57 21.60 13.93 5.67
N GLU A 58 20.50 14.68 5.71
CA GLU A 58 19.22 14.22 6.27
C GLU A 58 18.45 13.26 5.35
N VAL A 59 18.90 13.02 4.11
CA VAL A 59 18.21 12.21 3.11
C VAL A 59 18.96 10.90 2.85
N ILE A 60 18.34 9.78 3.27
CA ILE A 60 18.93 8.44 3.09
C ILE A 60 18.92 8.02 1.62
N SER A 61 17.81 8.26 0.90
CA SER A 61 17.70 7.90 -0.52
C SER A 61 16.58 8.67 -1.22
N VAL A 62 16.74 8.85 -2.54
CA VAL A 62 15.72 9.41 -3.43
C VAL A 62 15.53 8.46 -4.60
N PHE A 63 14.30 8.05 -4.87
CA PHE A 63 13.94 7.18 -5.98
C PHE A 63 12.79 7.77 -6.78
N ARG A 64 12.83 7.60 -8.10
CA ARG A 64 11.72 7.98 -8.97
C ARG A 64 10.52 7.07 -8.68
N SER A 65 9.36 7.67 -8.41
CA SER A 65 8.10 6.93 -8.28
C SER A 65 7.77 6.19 -9.58
N LYS A 66 7.29 4.95 -9.45
CA LYS A 66 6.98 4.06 -10.58
C LYS A 66 5.53 3.62 -10.49
N THR A 67 4.85 3.60 -11.63
CA THR A 67 3.56 2.91 -11.77
C THR A 67 3.83 1.43 -12.02
N LEU A 68 3.23 0.56 -11.20
CA LEU A 68 3.29 -0.89 -11.40
C LEU A 68 2.17 -1.34 -12.33
N ARG A 69 2.44 -2.36 -13.15
CA ARG A 69 1.41 -3.01 -13.97
C ARG A 69 0.82 -4.19 -13.21
N LEU A 70 -0.49 -4.38 -13.32
CA LEU A 70 -1.15 -5.56 -12.77
C LEU A 70 -0.65 -6.80 -13.50
N HIS A 71 -0.22 -7.79 -12.71
CA HIS A 71 0.10 -9.12 -13.20
C HIS A 71 -1.04 -10.05 -12.79
N THR A 72 -1.97 -10.34 -13.72
CA THR A 72 -3.10 -11.22 -13.43
C THR A 72 -3.17 -12.37 -14.42
N THR A 73 -2.53 -13.48 -14.07
CA THR A 73 -2.87 -14.78 -14.65
C THR A 73 -2.89 -15.83 -13.55
N ARG A 74 -4.10 -16.19 -13.09
CA ARG A 74 -4.41 -17.38 -12.28
C ARG A 74 -3.95 -17.33 -10.80
N SER A 75 -4.55 -16.44 -9.99
CA SER A 75 -4.30 -16.35 -8.54
C SER A 75 -4.52 -17.66 -7.77
N TRP A 76 -5.40 -18.54 -8.25
CA TRP A 76 -5.63 -19.86 -7.66
C TRP A 76 -4.40 -20.76 -7.72
N ASP A 77 -3.69 -20.77 -8.87
CA ASP A 77 -2.45 -21.54 -9.00
C ASP A 77 -1.32 -20.93 -8.16
N PHE A 78 -1.25 -19.59 -8.11
CA PHE A 78 -0.27 -18.87 -7.27
C PHE A 78 -0.44 -19.16 -5.78
N LEU A 79 -1.68 -19.31 -5.31
CA LEU A 79 -2.00 -19.66 -3.91
C LEU A 79 -1.97 -21.17 -3.64
N GLY A 80 -1.67 -22.01 -4.65
CA GLY A 80 -1.74 -23.48 -4.53
C GLY A 80 -3.16 -24.02 -4.36
N LEU A 81 -4.18 -23.22 -4.67
CA LEU A 81 -5.60 -23.57 -4.61
C LEU A 81 -6.07 -24.12 -5.96
N THR A 82 -5.40 -25.17 -6.46
CA THR A 82 -5.84 -25.81 -7.70
C THR A 82 -7.24 -26.39 -7.51
N LEU A 83 -8.24 -25.75 -8.14
CA LEU A 83 -9.60 -26.26 -8.24
C LEU A 83 -9.56 -27.54 -9.08
N SER A 84 -9.30 -28.66 -8.41
CA SER A 84 -9.45 -29.97 -9.01
C SER A 84 -10.94 -30.13 -9.31
N SER A 85 -11.28 -30.14 -10.59
CA SER A 85 -12.60 -30.51 -11.08
C SER A 85 -12.84 -32.00 -10.81
N SER A 86 -13.05 -32.36 -9.55
CA SER A 86 -13.49 -33.70 -9.16
C SER A 86 -14.91 -33.59 -8.61
N SER A 87 -15.85 -33.48 -9.55
CA SER A 87 -17.18 -34.04 -9.37
C SER A 87 -17.03 -35.56 -9.25
N SER A 88 -16.94 -36.07 -8.01
CA SER A 88 -17.36 -37.44 -7.67
C SER A 88 -17.34 -37.63 -6.15
N THR A 89 -18.53 -37.62 -5.57
CA THR A 89 -18.99 -38.58 -4.55
C THR A 89 -17.93 -39.19 -3.63
N SER A 90 -17.77 -38.63 -2.43
CA SER A 90 -17.45 -39.35 -1.18
C SER A 90 -17.62 -38.42 0.03
N THR A 91 -18.72 -38.58 0.75
CA THR A 91 -18.95 -38.02 2.09
C THR A 91 -18.03 -38.70 3.11
N ALA A 92 -16.98 -38.02 3.58
CA ALA A 92 -16.37 -38.20 4.92
C ALA A 92 -15.12 -37.31 5.04
N GLY A 93 -15.34 -36.09 5.51
CA GLY A 93 -14.32 -35.07 5.62
C GLY A 93 -14.92 -33.70 5.36
N THR A 94 -16.08 -33.41 5.96
CA THR A 94 -16.46 -32.03 6.20
C THR A 94 -15.23 -31.34 6.80
N PRO A 95 -14.73 -30.22 6.28
CA PRO A 95 -13.91 -29.32 7.08
C PRO A 95 -14.85 -28.72 8.13
N LEU A 96 -15.26 -29.55 9.09
CA LEU A 96 -15.96 -29.14 10.29
C LEU A 96 -14.98 -28.23 11.03
N GLN A 97 -15.42 -26.99 11.25
CA GLN A 97 -14.78 -26.01 12.13
C GLN A 97 -13.42 -25.47 11.68
N LEU A 98 -13.30 -25.01 10.44
CA LEU A 98 -12.50 -23.80 10.23
C LEU A 98 -13.39 -22.63 10.64
N ALA A 99 -12.91 -21.74 11.50
CA ALA A 99 -13.64 -20.53 11.88
C ALA A 99 -13.82 -19.54 10.70
N TYR A 100 -13.68 -19.99 9.45
CA TYR A 100 -13.78 -19.19 8.22
C TYR A 100 -12.91 -17.92 8.22
N GLY A 101 -11.78 -17.96 8.93
CA GLY A 101 -10.93 -16.77 9.11
C GLY A 101 -11.46 -15.78 10.17
N GLU A 102 -12.27 -16.24 11.12
CA GLU A 102 -12.66 -15.47 12.32
C GLU A 102 -11.42 -14.89 12.99
N ASP A 103 -11.51 -13.62 13.39
CA ASP A 103 -10.43 -12.81 13.97
C ASP A 103 -9.17 -12.65 13.10
N ILE A 104 -9.24 -12.94 11.79
CA ILE A 104 -8.16 -12.70 10.83
C ILE A 104 -8.50 -11.51 9.92
N ILE A 105 -7.55 -10.58 9.78
CA ILE A 105 -7.62 -9.48 8.80
C ILE A 105 -6.66 -9.78 7.65
N VAL A 106 -7.20 -9.88 6.43
CA VAL A 106 -6.43 -10.01 5.19
C VAL A 106 -6.47 -8.70 4.43
N GLY A 107 -5.32 -8.04 4.28
CA GLY A 107 -5.17 -6.83 3.47
C GLY A 107 -4.92 -7.17 2.00
N ILE A 108 -5.78 -6.70 1.10
CA ILE A 108 -5.65 -6.90 -0.35
C ILE A 108 -5.25 -5.58 -1.00
N PHE A 109 -4.07 -5.55 -1.62
CA PHE A 109 -3.57 -4.41 -2.40
C PHE A 109 -3.74 -4.70 -3.89
N ASP A 110 -4.91 -4.37 -4.42
CA ASP A 110 -5.28 -4.56 -5.83
C ASP A 110 -6.13 -3.37 -6.31
N THR A 111 -6.82 -3.49 -7.44
CA THR A 111 -7.72 -2.46 -8.00
C THR A 111 -8.99 -2.21 -7.20
N GLY A 112 -9.18 -2.93 -6.09
CA GLY A 112 -10.37 -2.89 -5.26
C GLY A 112 -11.18 -4.18 -5.33
N ILE A 113 -12.30 -4.20 -4.62
CA ILE A 113 -13.28 -5.29 -4.60
C ILE A 113 -14.66 -4.72 -4.95
N TRP A 114 -15.66 -5.59 -5.16
CA TRP A 114 -17.07 -5.21 -5.26
C TRP A 114 -17.81 -5.66 -3.98
N PRO A 115 -17.87 -4.83 -2.92
CA PRO A 115 -18.46 -5.22 -1.64
C PRO A 115 -19.95 -5.55 -1.71
N GLU A 116 -20.68 -4.97 -2.65
CA GLU A 116 -22.11 -5.18 -2.83
C GLU A 116 -22.46 -6.49 -3.57
N SER A 117 -21.46 -7.22 -4.08
CA SER A 117 -21.70 -8.52 -4.71
C SER A 117 -22.29 -9.50 -3.69
N ASP A 118 -23.25 -10.32 -4.12
CA ASP A 118 -23.87 -11.35 -3.27
C ASP A 118 -22.83 -12.30 -2.63
N SER A 119 -21.65 -12.46 -3.24
CA SER A 119 -20.54 -13.28 -2.71
C SER A 119 -19.97 -12.74 -1.39
N PHE A 120 -20.17 -11.46 -1.08
CA PHE A 120 -19.73 -10.84 0.17
C PHE A 120 -20.87 -10.66 1.19
N ARG A 121 -22.08 -11.18 0.92
CA ARG A 121 -23.18 -11.09 1.88
C ARG A 121 -22.89 -11.96 3.10
N ARG A 122 -22.99 -11.33 4.27
CA ARG A 122 -22.99 -12.06 5.54
C ARG A 122 -24.26 -12.92 5.58
N GLY A 123 -24.10 -14.22 5.82
CA GLY A 123 -25.23 -15.11 6.09
C GLY A 123 -25.99 -14.70 7.35
N PRO A 124 -27.25 -15.14 7.53
CA PRO A 124 -27.94 -14.95 8.80
C PRO A 124 -27.13 -15.62 9.91
N GLY A 125 -26.80 -14.84 10.94
CA GLY A 125 -26.12 -15.32 12.14
C GLY A 125 -27.04 -16.06 13.09
#